data_AF-A0AAD7J9R7-F1
#
_entry.id   AF-A0AAD7J9R7-F1
#
_cell.length_a   1.000
_cell.length_b   1.000
_cell.length_c   1.000
_cell.angle_alpha   90.00
_cell.angle_beta   90.00
_cell.angle_gamma   90.00
#
_symmetry.space_group_name_H-M   'P 1'
#
loop_
_entity.id
_entity.type
_entity.pdbx_description
1 polymer ?
#
loop_
_entity_poly.entity_id
_entity_poly.type
_entity_poly.pdbx_seq_one_letter_code
_entity_poly.pdbx_strand_id
1 'polypeptide(L)'
;KLSAYDLAICRAFSYKVQTNTTDRAFKITPFAFPQTPPLPKLDGIRSRINFLAGFKPQIYHCCTNSCVCYVGPHKDRLVCPYCKEPRFRANGKPRKKFTYIPIIPRLVAFAGNHDMAEKQQYRANHRHTHGTTTDVFDGEHYRTLRKEHIEINGEKQPHKYFSDPREVALGTAWDGFAPFKRRKKT
;
A
#
# COMPACT_ATOMS: atom_id res chain seq x y z
N LYS A 1 -2.07 5.67 -23.77
CA LYS A 1 -0.73 6.30 -23.85
C LYS A 1 -0.81 7.67 -23.19
N LEU A 2 0.17 8.07 -22.38
CA LEU A 2 0.20 9.39 -21.71
C LEU A 2 0.42 10.50 -22.73
N SER A 3 -0.16 11.67 -22.49
CA SER A 3 0.12 12.86 -23.31
C SER A 3 1.55 13.36 -23.08
N ALA A 4 2.11 14.11 -24.02
CA ALA A 4 3.43 14.73 -23.86
C ALA A 4 3.48 15.65 -22.62
N TYR A 5 2.38 16.34 -22.33
CA TYR A 5 2.26 17.19 -21.15
C TYR A 5 2.23 16.39 -19.84
N ASP A 6 1.51 15.26 -19.81
CA ASP A 6 1.50 14.37 -18.65
C ASP A 6 2.90 13.78 -18.39
N LEU A 7 3.65 13.45 -19.45
CA LEU A 7 5.04 13.01 -19.33
C LEU A 7 5.93 14.10 -18.74
N ALA A 8 5.76 15.36 -19.14
CA ALA A 8 6.49 16.49 -18.57
C ALA A 8 6.20 16.65 -17.07
N ILE A 9 4.93 16.55 -16.67
CA ILE A 9 4.52 16.57 -15.25
C ILE A 9 5.17 15.42 -14.48
N CYS A 10 5.13 14.20 -15.01
CA CYS A 10 5.74 13.03 -14.39
C CYS A 10 7.25 13.19 -14.22
N ARG A 11 7.96 13.70 -15.24
CA ARG A 11 9.41 13.94 -15.18
C ARG A 11 9.77 14.98 -14.13
N ALA A 12 9.05 16.10 -14.10
CA ALA A 12 9.29 17.16 -13.11
C ALA A 12 9.10 16.65 -11.68
N PHE A 13 8.04 15.87 -11.44
CA PHE A 13 7.81 15.28 -10.13
C PHE A 13 8.83 14.19 -9.78
N SER A 14 9.22 13.35 -10.74
CA SER A 14 10.28 12.35 -10.56
C SER A 14 11.59 13.00 -10.14
N TYR A 15 11.99 14.08 -10.83
CA TYR A 15 13.16 14.87 -10.45
C TYR A 15 13.07 15.33 -9.00
N LYS A 16 11.95 15.92 -8.58
CA LYS A 16 11.76 16.37 -7.20
C LYS A 16 11.93 15.25 -6.18
N VAL A 17 11.33 14.09 -6.44
CA VAL A 17 11.35 12.93 -5.54
C VAL A 17 12.75 12.32 -5.47
N GLN A 18 13.39 12.10 -6.62
CA GLN A 18 14.71 11.48 -6.71
C GLN A 18 15.82 12.34 -6.13
N THR A 19 15.71 13.66 -6.25
CA THR A 19 16.71 14.61 -5.73
C THR A 19 16.40 15.12 -4.32
N ASN A 20 15.28 14.71 -3.72
CA ASN A 20 14.80 15.26 -2.44
C ASN A 20 14.68 16.80 -2.43
N THR A 21 14.37 17.40 -3.58
CA THR A 21 14.26 18.85 -3.72
C THR A 21 13.13 19.39 -2.83
N THR A 22 13.38 20.45 -2.07
CA THR A 22 12.37 21.07 -1.20
C THR A 22 11.21 21.70 -1.99
N ASP A 23 10.04 21.88 -1.37
CA ASP A 23 8.91 22.56 -2.02
C ASP A 23 9.24 24.00 -2.40
N ARG A 24 10.12 24.67 -1.63
CA ARG A 24 10.61 26.03 -1.94
C ARG A 24 11.49 26.03 -3.19
N ALA A 25 12.48 25.14 -3.26
CA ALA A 25 13.38 25.07 -4.40
C ALA A 25 12.64 24.65 -5.68
N PHE A 26 11.70 23.72 -5.57
CA PHE A 26 10.92 23.25 -6.71
C PHE A 26 10.01 24.34 -7.32
N LYS A 27 9.60 25.34 -6.53
CA LYS A 27 8.82 26.49 -7.06
C LYS A 27 9.63 27.38 -8.01
N ILE A 28 10.96 27.30 -7.97
CA ILE A 28 11.87 28.05 -8.85
C ILE A 28 12.03 27.34 -10.20
N THR A 29 11.77 26.03 -10.26
CA THR A 29 11.94 25.20 -11.45
C THR A 29 11.25 25.75 -12.70
N PRO A 30 10.00 26.27 -12.67
CA PRO A 30 9.37 26.85 -13.86
C PRO A 30 10.08 28.08 -14.42
N PHE A 31 10.81 28.83 -13.58
CA PHE A 31 11.62 29.97 -14.00
C PHE A 31 12.97 29.53 -14.56
N ALA A 32 13.63 28.57 -13.90
CA ALA A 32 14.93 28.05 -14.34
C ALA A 32 14.84 27.21 -15.64
N PHE A 33 13.71 26.53 -15.84
CA PHE A 33 13.46 25.65 -16.99
C PHE A 33 12.09 25.96 -17.60
N PRO A 34 11.95 27.09 -18.32
CA PRO A 34 10.68 27.48 -18.92
C PRO A 34 10.27 26.49 -20.02
N GLN A 35 8.98 26.17 -20.08
CA GLN A 35 8.38 25.32 -21.11
C GLN A 35 6.98 25.79 -21.49
N THR A 36 6.53 25.41 -22.70
CA THR A 36 5.19 25.72 -23.21
C THR A 36 4.42 24.42 -23.49
N PRO A 37 3.25 24.19 -22.88
CA PRO A 37 2.64 24.98 -21.81
C PRO A 37 3.40 24.87 -20.47
N PRO A 38 3.30 25.88 -19.59
CA PRO A 38 3.98 25.86 -18.30
C PRO A 38 3.53 24.68 -17.44
N LEU A 39 4.44 24.18 -16.60
CA LEU A 39 4.09 23.17 -15.59
C LEU A 39 3.09 23.74 -14.59
N PRO A 40 2.16 22.92 -14.07
CA PRO A 40 1.28 23.36 -13.01
C PRO A 40 2.06 23.59 -11.71
N LYS A 41 1.45 24.30 -10.76
CA LYS A 41 1.97 24.39 -9.39
C LYS A 41 2.08 22.99 -8.78
N LEU A 42 2.93 22.85 -7.76
CA LEU A 42 3.20 21.56 -7.11
C LEU A 42 1.94 20.79 -6.69
N ASP A 43 0.91 21.47 -6.18
CA ASP A 43 -0.36 20.82 -5.79
C ASP A 43 -1.15 20.33 -7.01
N GLY A 44 -1.08 21.05 -8.13
CA GLY A 44 -1.63 20.61 -9.41
C GLY A 44 -0.88 19.41 -9.97
N ILE A 45 0.45 19.41 -9.87
CA ILE A 45 1.31 18.26 -10.22
C ILE A 45 0.92 17.04 -9.37
N ARG A 46 0.86 17.17 -8.05
CA ARG A 46 0.46 16.09 -7.13
C ARG A 46 -0.94 15.56 -7.47
N SER A 47 -1.89 16.46 -7.72
CA SER A 47 -3.27 16.09 -8.08
C SER A 47 -3.33 15.33 -9.41
N ARG A 48 -2.60 15.81 -10.43
CA ARG A 48 -2.53 15.15 -11.73
C ARG A 48 -1.85 13.80 -11.63
N ILE A 49 -0.78 13.67 -10.86
CA ILE A 49 -0.08 12.40 -10.66
C ILE A 49 -0.93 11.40 -9.91
N ASN A 50 -1.66 11.82 -8.87
CA ASN A 50 -2.62 10.95 -8.19
C ASN A 50 -3.69 10.43 -9.16
N PHE A 51 -4.15 11.28 -10.08
CA PHE A 51 -5.07 10.86 -11.14
C PHE A 51 -4.43 9.86 -12.11
N LEU A 52 -3.23 10.15 -12.60
CA LEU A 52 -2.50 9.30 -13.55
C LEU A 52 -2.09 7.96 -12.96
N ALA A 53 -1.72 7.92 -11.68
CA ALA A 53 -1.30 6.71 -10.98
C ALA A 53 -2.47 5.73 -10.76
N GLY A 54 -3.72 6.18 -10.87
CA GLY A 54 -4.90 5.32 -10.72
C GLY A 54 -5.13 4.80 -9.29
N PHE A 55 -4.27 5.14 -8.33
CA PHE A 55 -4.44 4.77 -6.93
C PHE A 55 -5.38 5.76 -6.23
N LYS A 56 -6.61 5.33 -5.98
CA LYS A 56 -7.59 6.12 -5.22
C LYS A 56 -7.54 5.73 -3.74
N PRO A 57 -7.13 6.63 -2.83
CA PRO A 57 -7.22 6.37 -1.40
C PRO A 57 -8.68 6.14 -1.00
N GLN A 58 -8.90 5.14 -0.15
CA GLN A 58 -10.19 4.83 0.44
C GLN A 58 -10.19 5.31 1.89
N ILE A 59 -11.26 5.98 2.29
CA ILE A 59 -11.41 6.51 3.64
C ILE A 59 -12.36 5.61 4.42
N TYR A 60 -11.86 5.06 5.51
CA TYR A 60 -12.62 4.24 6.44
C TYR A 60 -12.89 4.99 7.73
N HIS A 61 -14.07 4.79 8.32
CA HIS A 61 -14.36 5.32 9.65
C HIS A 61 -13.87 4.33 10.69
N CYS A 62 -13.26 4.82 11.77
CA CYS A 62 -12.79 3.98 12.86
C CYS A 62 -13.32 4.49 14.19
N CYS A 63 -13.35 3.61 15.18
CA CYS A 63 -13.51 4.00 16.57
C CYS A 63 -12.36 4.93 16.98
N THR A 64 -12.63 5.94 17.82
CA THR A 64 -11.59 6.84 18.35
C THR A 64 -10.48 6.11 19.10
N ASN A 65 -10.84 5.03 19.78
CA ASN A 65 -9.93 4.15 20.51
C ASN A 65 -9.38 3.00 19.64
N SER A 66 -9.54 3.08 18.31
CA SER A 66 -9.09 2.08 17.34
C SER A 66 -9.64 0.65 17.52
N CYS A 67 -10.69 0.45 18.33
CA CYS A 67 -11.25 -0.89 18.59
C CYS A 67 -11.84 -1.57 17.35
N VAL A 68 -12.40 -0.78 16.42
CA VAL A 68 -13.07 -1.31 15.24
C VAL A 68 -12.96 -0.35 14.06
N CYS A 69 -12.88 -0.91 12.86
CA CYS A 69 -13.12 -0.22 11.60
C CYS A 69 -14.58 -0.47 11.18
N TYR A 70 -15.33 0.60 10.89
CA TYR A 70 -16.75 0.51 10.54
C TYR A 70 -16.92 0.08 9.08
N VAL A 71 -16.62 -1.19 8.81
CA VAL A 71 -16.71 -1.89 7.50
C VAL A 71 -17.40 -3.24 7.67
N GLY A 72 -17.84 -3.84 6.57
CA GLY A 72 -18.46 -5.17 6.58
C GLY A 72 -19.60 -5.26 7.60
N PRO A 73 -19.57 -6.22 8.54
CA PRO A 73 -20.61 -6.37 9.59
C PRO A 73 -20.81 -5.15 10.49
N HIS A 74 -19.85 -4.23 10.54
CA HIS A 74 -19.90 -3.03 11.38
C HIS A 74 -20.22 -1.76 10.60
N LYS A 75 -20.51 -1.85 9.30
CA LYS A 75 -20.70 -0.69 8.40
C LYS A 75 -21.76 0.29 8.89
N ASP A 76 -22.89 -0.20 9.39
CA ASP A 76 -24.04 0.62 9.78
C ASP A 76 -24.08 0.93 11.29
N ARG A 77 -23.07 0.49 12.05
CA ARG A 77 -22.99 0.78 13.48
C ARG A 77 -22.70 2.27 13.72
N LEU A 78 -23.48 2.88 14.60
CA LEU A 78 -23.30 4.27 15.05
C LEU A 78 -22.48 4.37 16.35
N VAL A 79 -22.38 3.27 17.10
CA VAL A 79 -21.68 3.18 18.37
C VAL A 79 -20.73 2.00 18.34
N CYS A 80 -19.53 2.17 18.91
CA CYS A 80 -18.54 1.11 19.00
C CYS A 80 -19.09 -0.06 19.84
N PRO A 81 -19.10 -1.30 19.35
CA PRO A 81 -19.62 -2.44 20.11
C PRO A 81 -18.77 -2.75 21.36
N TYR A 82 -17.49 -2.37 21.36
CA TYR A 82 -16.55 -2.65 22.44
C TYR A 82 -16.51 -1.53 23.50
N CYS A 83 -16.08 -0.32 23.12
CA CYS A 83 -15.89 0.78 24.07
C CYS A 83 -17.07 1.77 24.16
N LYS A 84 -18.18 1.49 23.47
CA LYS A 84 -19.42 2.28 23.48
C LYS A 84 -19.30 3.76 23.05
N GLU A 85 -18.13 4.16 22.56
CA GLU A 85 -17.91 5.50 22.00
C GLU A 85 -18.73 5.70 20.71
N PRO A 86 -19.37 6.87 20.53
CA PRO A 86 -20.07 7.19 19.29
C PRO A 86 -19.09 7.27 18.12
N ARG A 87 -19.53 6.84 16.94
CA ARG A 87 -18.77 6.91 15.67
C ARG A 87 -18.64 8.35 15.17
N PHE A 88 -19.70 9.13 15.33
CA PHE A 88 -19.83 10.49 14.79
C PHE A 88 -19.74 11.54 15.91
N ARG A 89 -19.33 12.75 15.54
CA ARG A 89 -19.47 13.95 16.37
C ARG A 89 -20.89 14.47 16.25
N ALA A 90 -21.26 15.44 17.10
CA ALA A 90 -22.56 16.13 17.03
C ALA A 90 -22.86 16.73 15.64
N ASN A 91 -21.83 17.13 14.88
CA ASN A 91 -21.97 17.66 13.53
C ASN A 91 -22.05 16.59 12.42
N GLY A 92 -22.30 15.31 12.77
CA GLY A 92 -22.42 14.21 11.82
C GLY A 92 -21.11 13.73 11.19
N LYS A 93 -19.96 14.37 11.47
CA LYS A 93 -18.66 13.93 10.92
C LYS A 93 -18.08 12.77 11.73
N PRO A 94 -17.43 11.78 11.10
CA PRO A 94 -16.81 10.68 11.82
C PRO A 94 -15.70 11.19 12.72
N ARG A 95 -15.57 10.60 13.91
CA ARG A 95 -14.59 11.06 14.91
C ARG A 95 -13.16 10.67 14.57
N LYS A 96 -12.95 9.50 13.96
CA LYS A 96 -11.66 9.03 13.44
C LYS A 96 -11.83 8.45 12.03
N LYS A 97 -10.87 8.77 11.16
CA LYS A 97 -10.78 8.26 9.79
C LYS A 97 -9.43 7.56 9.60
N PHE A 98 -9.43 6.46 8.85
CA PHE A 98 -8.23 5.78 8.38
C PHE A 98 -8.19 5.86 6.85
N THR A 99 -7.10 6.39 6.31
CA THR A 99 -6.89 6.47 4.86
C THR A 99 -6.10 5.25 4.41
N TYR A 100 -6.72 4.41 3.62
CA TYR A 100 -6.14 3.19 3.06
C TYR A 100 -5.80 3.39 1.60
N ILE A 101 -4.65 2.88 1.15
CA ILE A 101 -4.36 2.78 -0.28
C ILE A 101 -4.56 1.33 -0.71
N PRO A 102 -5.50 1.04 -1.62
CA PRO A 102 -5.80 -0.32 -2.07
C PRO A 102 -4.57 -1.07 -2.56
N ILE A 103 -4.37 -2.29 -2.04
CA ILE A 103 -3.25 -3.14 -2.42
C ILE A 103 -3.48 -3.84 -3.76
N ILE A 104 -4.71 -4.24 -4.06
CA ILE A 104 -5.03 -5.01 -5.29
C ILE A 104 -4.59 -4.26 -6.56
N PRO A 105 -4.95 -2.97 -6.78
CA PRO A 105 -4.49 -2.25 -7.96
C PRO A 105 -2.97 -2.12 -8.05
N ARG A 106 -2.26 -2.11 -6.91
CA ARG A 106 -0.79 -2.06 -6.88
C ARG A 106 -0.20 -3.39 -7.35
N LEU A 107 -0.74 -4.52 -6.88
CA LEU A 107 -0.31 -5.85 -7.30
C LEU A 107 -0.52 -6.05 -8.81
N VAL A 108 -1.68 -5.63 -9.34
CA VAL A 108 -1.96 -5.66 -10.78
C VAL A 108 -0.95 -4.80 -11.55
N ALA A 109 -0.66 -3.58 -11.07
CA ALA A 109 0.33 -2.70 -11.70
C ALA A 109 1.75 -3.30 -11.68
N PHE A 110 2.14 -3.99 -10.60
CA PHE A 110 3.43 -4.68 -10.54
C PHE A 110 3.50 -5.87 -11.49
N ALA A 111 2.43 -6.65 -11.61
CA ALA A 111 2.38 -7.76 -12.57
C ALA A 111 2.40 -7.28 -14.04
N GLY A 112 1.84 -6.11 -14.33
CA GLY A 112 1.84 -5.52 -15.68
C GLY A 112 3.15 -4.84 -16.08
N ASN A 113 4.09 -4.65 -15.17
CA ASN A 113 5.41 -4.09 -15.46
C ASN A 113 6.44 -5.22 -15.53
N HIS A 114 7.13 -5.35 -16.67
CA HIS A 114 8.07 -6.45 -16.92
C HIS A 114 9.15 -6.57 -15.83
N ASP A 115 9.87 -5.48 -15.54
CA ASP A 115 10.95 -5.48 -14.56
C ASP A 115 10.46 -5.82 -13.15
N MET A 116 9.28 -5.33 -12.77
CA MET A 116 8.68 -5.62 -11.48
C MET A 116 8.14 -7.05 -11.40
N ALA A 117 7.59 -7.58 -12.50
CA ALA A 117 7.13 -8.96 -12.59
C ALA A 117 8.30 -9.94 -12.45
N GLU A 118 9.45 -9.64 -13.08
CA GLU A 118 10.68 -10.42 -12.93
C GLU A 118 11.19 -10.38 -11.49
N LYS A 119 11.27 -9.18 -10.88
CA LYS A 119 11.68 -9.04 -9.47
C LYS A 119 10.76 -9.79 -8.50
N GLN A 120 9.46 -9.87 -8.79
CA GLN A 120 8.51 -10.61 -7.94
C GLN A 120 8.76 -12.13 -7.93
N GLN A 121 9.52 -12.66 -8.89
CA GLN A 121 9.94 -14.08 -8.89
C GLN A 121 11.06 -14.37 -7.88
N TYR A 122 11.59 -13.37 -7.18
CA TYR A 122 12.63 -13.54 -6.15
C TYR A 122 12.32 -14.69 -5.19
N ARG A 123 11.07 -14.77 -4.71
CA ARG A 123 10.59 -15.85 -3.84
C ARG A 123 10.80 -17.24 -4.45
N ALA A 124 10.47 -17.41 -5.73
CA ALA A 124 10.56 -18.69 -6.42
C ALA A 124 12.02 -19.07 -6.72
N ASN A 125 12.87 -18.06 -6.93
CA ASN A 125 14.29 -18.22 -7.22
C ASN A 125 15.16 -18.36 -5.96
N HIS A 126 14.62 -18.02 -4.77
CA HIS A 126 15.32 -18.14 -3.49
C HIS A 126 15.68 -19.60 -3.19
N ARG A 127 16.94 -19.82 -2.80
CA ARG A 127 17.48 -21.15 -2.46
C ARG A 127 17.84 -21.18 -0.98
N HIS A 128 17.15 -22.06 -0.26
CA HIS A 128 17.43 -22.31 1.14
C HIS A 128 18.70 -23.17 1.30
N THR A 129 19.61 -22.70 2.15
CA THR A 129 20.82 -23.44 2.55
C THR A 129 20.64 -23.94 3.99
N HIS A 130 20.80 -25.25 4.21
CA HIS A 130 20.62 -25.84 5.54
C HIS A 130 21.57 -25.21 6.56
N GLY A 131 21.03 -24.84 7.73
CA GLY A 131 21.79 -24.20 8.80
C GLY A 131 21.92 -22.67 8.67
N THR A 132 21.38 -22.06 7.61
CA THR A 132 21.45 -20.61 7.39
C THR A 132 20.05 -20.03 7.17
N THR A 133 19.77 -18.88 7.79
CA THR A 133 18.56 -18.08 7.52
C THR A 133 19.01 -16.75 6.93
N THR A 134 18.69 -16.51 5.67
CA THR A 134 18.96 -15.25 4.96
C THR A 134 17.68 -14.53 4.55
N ASP A 135 16.56 -15.25 4.48
CA ASP A 135 15.25 -14.70 4.12
C ASP A 135 14.10 -15.37 4.91
N VAL A 136 12.93 -14.74 4.90
CA VAL A 136 11.70 -15.31 5.48
C VAL A 136 11.30 -16.64 4.82
N PHE A 137 11.69 -16.87 3.56
CA PHE A 137 11.43 -18.10 2.83
C PHE A 137 12.26 -19.30 3.32
N ASP A 138 13.26 -19.08 4.17
CA ASP A 138 14.01 -20.16 4.82
C ASP A 138 13.25 -20.79 6.00
N GLY A 139 12.25 -20.07 6.51
CA GLY A 139 11.45 -20.49 7.66
C GLY A 139 10.79 -21.84 7.42
N GLU A 140 10.84 -22.69 8.45
CA GLU A 140 10.24 -24.03 8.40
C GLU A 140 8.77 -24.00 7.97
N HIS A 141 7.99 -23.07 8.54
CA HIS A 141 6.59 -22.90 8.21
C HIS A 141 6.34 -22.66 6.71
N TYR A 142 7.09 -21.75 6.08
CA TYR A 142 6.97 -21.48 4.65
C TYR A 142 7.34 -22.72 3.81
N ARG A 143 8.42 -23.43 4.17
CA ARG A 143 8.85 -24.65 3.46
C ARG A 143 7.84 -25.80 3.60
N THR A 144 7.16 -25.90 4.73
CA THR A 144 6.10 -26.87 4.97
C THR A 144 4.87 -26.54 4.13
N LEU A 145 4.40 -25.29 4.15
CA LEU A 145 3.26 -24.83 3.34
C LEU A 145 3.42 -25.17 1.87
N ARG A 146 4.62 -24.99 1.29
CA ARG A 146 4.90 -25.35 -0.12
C ARG A 146 4.62 -26.81 -0.50
N LYS A 147 4.55 -27.70 0.48
CA LYS A 147 4.27 -29.13 0.28
C LYS A 147 2.77 -29.45 0.41
N GLU A 148 1.99 -28.55 0.99
CA GLU A 148 0.57 -28.71 1.31
C GLU A 148 -0.32 -28.19 0.18
N HIS A 149 -1.50 -28.80 0.03
CA HIS A 149 -2.54 -28.31 -0.86
C HIS A 149 -3.24 -27.13 -0.23
N ILE A 150 -3.64 -26.17 -1.06
CA ILE A 150 -4.43 -25.02 -0.59
C ILE A 150 -5.78 -25.54 -0.09
N GLU A 151 -6.22 -25.07 1.08
CA GLU A 151 -7.54 -25.40 1.62
C GLU A 151 -8.38 -24.12 1.72
N ILE A 152 -9.57 -24.14 1.12
CA ILE A 152 -10.52 -23.02 1.14
C ILE A 152 -11.84 -23.55 1.67
N ASN A 153 -12.31 -23.01 2.81
CA ASN A 153 -13.55 -23.45 3.47
C ASN A 153 -13.64 -24.98 3.72
N GLY A 154 -12.51 -25.63 4.02
CA GLY A 154 -12.42 -27.07 4.25
C GLY A 154 -12.22 -27.91 2.99
N GLU A 155 -12.23 -27.30 1.80
CA GLU A 155 -12.04 -28.00 0.52
C GLU A 155 -10.61 -27.87 0.01
N LYS A 156 -9.96 -29.03 -0.19
CA LYS A 156 -8.61 -29.10 -0.76
C LYS A 156 -8.64 -28.80 -2.25
N GLN A 157 -7.82 -27.83 -2.64
CA GLN A 157 -7.60 -27.42 -4.01
C GLN A 157 -6.54 -28.31 -4.69
N PRO A 158 -6.55 -28.43 -6.03
CA PRO A 158 -5.61 -29.30 -6.76
C PRO A 158 -4.16 -28.79 -6.75
N HIS A 159 -3.93 -27.52 -6.40
CA HIS A 159 -2.62 -26.90 -6.39
C HIS A 159 -2.10 -26.71 -4.96
N LYS A 160 -0.78 -26.73 -4.83
CA LYS A 160 -0.08 -26.49 -3.57
C LYS A 160 0.17 -25.00 -3.36
N TYR A 161 0.33 -24.58 -2.11
CA TYR A 161 0.74 -23.21 -1.81
C TYR A 161 2.04 -22.88 -2.56
N PHE A 162 2.08 -21.72 -3.22
CA PHE A 162 3.28 -21.19 -3.85
C PHE A 162 3.84 -22.07 -4.98
N SER A 163 2.97 -22.85 -5.62
CA SER A 163 3.31 -23.73 -6.75
C SER A 163 3.59 -22.97 -8.04
N ASP A 164 2.88 -21.86 -8.29
CA ASP A 164 3.22 -20.95 -9.39
C ASP A 164 4.32 -19.98 -8.95
N PRO A 165 5.42 -19.82 -9.72
CA PRO A 165 6.50 -18.89 -9.39
C PRO A 165 6.05 -17.42 -9.33
N ARG A 166 4.90 -17.08 -9.93
CA ARG A 166 4.31 -15.74 -9.94
C ARG A 166 3.44 -15.44 -8.73
N GLU A 167 3.18 -16.43 -7.86
CA GLU A 167 2.44 -16.20 -6.62
C GLU A 167 3.21 -15.28 -5.67
N VAL A 168 2.49 -14.34 -5.06
CA VAL A 168 3.03 -13.34 -4.13
C VAL A 168 2.71 -13.76 -2.70
N ALA A 169 3.74 -13.91 -1.87
CA ALA A 169 3.59 -14.10 -0.43
C ALA A 169 3.42 -12.73 0.26
N LEU A 170 2.28 -12.52 0.93
CA LEU A 170 2.01 -11.30 1.68
C LEU A 170 2.16 -11.59 3.19
N GLY A 171 3.22 -11.05 3.79
CA GLY A 171 3.39 -11.04 5.23
C GLY A 171 2.71 -9.81 5.85
N THR A 172 1.90 -10.01 6.90
CA THR A 172 1.42 -8.90 7.73
C THR A 172 2.07 -8.99 9.10
N ALA A 173 2.70 -7.89 9.52
CA ALA A 173 3.18 -7.73 10.88
C ALA A 173 2.26 -6.72 11.57
N TRP A 174 1.65 -7.16 12.67
CA TRP A 174 0.90 -6.28 13.56
C TRP A 174 1.83 -5.96 14.73
N ASP A 175 1.87 -4.72 15.19
CA ASP A 175 2.71 -4.29 16.32
C ASP A 175 2.29 -5.06 17.59
N GLY A 176 2.99 -6.16 17.83
CA GLY A 176 2.96 -6.90 19.09
C GLY A 176 4.07 -6.37 19.98
N PHE A 177 3.67 -5.72 21.07
CA PHE A 177 4.55 -5.27 22.16
C PHE A 177 5.44 -4.06 21.83
N ALA A 178 4.97 -2.88 22.26
CA ALA A 178 5.83 -1.72 22.47
C ALA A 178 6.36 -1.73 23.92
N PRO A 179 7.54 -2.31 24.22
CA PRO A 179 8.10 -2.32 25.58
C PRO A 179 8.36 -0.91 26.13
N PHE A 180 8.35 0.12 25.27
CA PHE A 180 8.46 1.51 25.67
C PHE A 180 7.16 2.27 25.41
N LYS A 181 6.50 2.64 26.51
CA LYS A 181 5.32 3.51 26.54
C LYS A 181 5.60 4.82 25.77
N ARG A 182 4.99 4.97 24.60
CA ARG A 182 4.34 6.21 24.06
C ARG A 182 4.37 6.21 22.54
N ARG A 183 3.20 6.06 21.91
CA ARG A 183 2.88 6.82 20.70
C ARG A 183 1.52 7.48 20.86
N LYS A 184 1.53 8.80 21.05
CA LYS A 184 0.38 9.66 20.79
C LYS A 184 0.24 9.71 19.27
N LYS A 185 -0.90 9.21 18.76
CA LYS A 185 -1.33 9.20 17.34
C LYS A 185 -0.91 7.96 16.54
N THR A 186 -1.91 7.11 16.31
CA THR A 186 -2.16 6.46 15.01
C THR A 186 -3.33 7.17 14.36
#